data_AF-A0A7W6NB13-F1
#
_entry.id   AF-A0A7W6NB13-F1
#
_cell.length_a   1.000
_cell.length_b   1.000
_cell.length_c   1.000
_cell.angle_alpha   90.00
_cell.angle_beta   90.00
_cell.angle_gamma   90.00
#
_symmetry.space_group_name_H-M   'P 1'
#
loop_
_entity.id
_entity.type
_entity.pdbx_description
1 polymer ?
#
loop_
_entity_poly.entity_id
_entity_poly.type
_entity_poly.pdbx_seq_one_letter_code
_entity_poly.pdbx_strand_id
1 'polypeptide(L)'
;MNTISETGATITPAQMQRMRAQAEELEGVFLNMLTKEMFATVKSDENFGGGGFGEETWRSMQAEQLANSIASSGGVGIADDLMSQMIASQEAANASRAANSYNNIPSAGVYGK
;
A
#
# COMPACT_ATOMS: atom_id res chain seq x y z
N MET A 1 -18.40 28.03 29.37
CA MET A 1 -17.01 27.63 29.08
C MET A 1 -17.09 26.37 28.22
N ASN A 2 -16.77 26.46 26.92
CA ASN A 2 -16.96 25.37 25.96
C ASN A 2 -15.88 24.29 26.15
N THR A 3 -16.30 23.03 26.17
CA THR A 3 -15.43 21.85 26.34
C THR A 3 -14.49 21.70 25.15
N ILE A 4 -13.19 21.78 25.38
CA ILE A 4 -12.16 21.36 24.44
C ILE A 4 -12.27 19.83 24.27
N SER A 5 -12.98 19.41 23.24
CA SER A 5 -13.07 18.00 22.86
C SER A 5 -11.67 17.50 22.51
N GLU A 6 -11.15 16.59 23.33
CA GLU A 6 -10.01 15.75 23.07
C GLU A 6 -10.27 14.90 21.82
N THR A 7 -9.90 15.38 20.64
CA THR A 7 -9.76 14.54 19.44
C THR A 7 -8.28 14.49 19.07
N GLY A 8 -7.50 13.84 19.93
CA GLY A 8 -6.12 13.47 19.62
C GLY A 8 -6.08 12.38 18.55
N ALA A 9 -5.86 12.77 17.30
CA ALA A 9 -5.12 12.05 16.26
C ALA A 9 -5.27 10.51 16.14
N THR A 10 -6.45 9.95 16.29
CA THR A 10 -6.71 8.53 15.95
C THR A 10 -7.11 8.41 14.47
N ILE A 11 -6.42 7.53 13.73
CA ILE A 11 -6.80 7.18 12.35
C ILE A 11 -8.26 6.70 12.39
N THR A 12 -9.13 7.40 11.67
CA THR A 12 -10.55 7.03 11.62
C THR A 12 -10.73 5.73 10.85
N PRO A 13 -11.78 4.92 11.15
CA PRO A 13 -12.07 3.70 10.40
C PRO A 13 -12.19 3.93 8.88
N ALA A 14 -12.73 5.08 8.47
CA ALA A 14 -12.83 5.46 7.07
C ALA A 14 -11.48 5.77 6.42
N GLN A 15 -10.51 6.32 7.16
CA GLN A 15 -9.14 6.50 6.67
C GLN A 15 -8.43 5.16 6.55
N MET A 16 -8.59 4.27 7.52
CA MET A 16 -8.02 2.92 7.48
C MET A 16 -8.53 2.12 6.27
N GLN A 17 -9.84 2.17 5.98
CA GLN A 17 -10.42 1.53 4.80
C GLN A 17 -9.85 2.09 3.49
N ARG A 18 -9.67 3.42 3.38
CA ARG A 18 -9.04 4.03 2.20
C ARG A 18 -7.57 3.65 2.05
N MET A 19 -6.84 3.52 3.16
CA MET A 19 -5.43 3.09 3.13
C MET A 19 -5.32 1.63 2.69
N ARG A 20 -6.21 0.76 3.18
CA ARG A 20 -6.29 -0.64 2.73
C ARG A 20 -6.57 -0.73 1.22
N ALA A 21 -7.57 -0.02 0.72
CA ALA A 21 -7.90 -0.02 -0.71
C ALA A 21 -6.70 0.42 -1.58
N GLN A 22 -5.99 1.49 -1.18
CA GLN A 22 -4.78 1.93 -1.87
C GLN A 22 -3.65 0.91 -1.81
N ALA A 23 -3.50 0.21 -0.68
CA ALA A 23 -2.47 -0.82 -0.53
C ALA A 23 -2.75 -2.04 -1.42
N GLU A 24 -4.01 -2.47 -1.52
CA GLU A 24 -4.48 -3.53 -2.42
C GLU A 24 -4.27 -3.15 -3.90
N GLU A 25 -4.56 -1.90 -4.28
CA GLU A 25 -4.29 -1.39 -5.65
C GLU A 25 -2.80 -1.45 -5.99
N LEU A 26 -1.93 -1.03 -5.06
CA LEU A 26 -0.48 -1.07 -5.25
C LEU A 26 0.06 -2.50 -5.34
N GLU A 27 -0.48 -3.42 -4.54
CA GLU A 27 -0.17 -4.85 -4.65
C GLU A 27 -0.58 -5.40 -6.02
N GLY A 28 -1.76 -5.03 -6.54
CA GLY A 28 -2.19 -5.42 -7.89
C GLY A 28 -1.23 -4.95 -9.00
N VAL A 29 -0.73 -3.71 -8.89
CA VAL A 29 0.29 -3.19 -9.84
C VAL A 29 1.60 -3.96 -9.71
N PHE A 30 2.03 -4.27 -8.48
CA PHE A 30 3.24 -5.07 -8.25
C PHE A 30 3.13 -6.49 -8.83
N LEU A 31 2.01 -7.17 -8.57
CA LEU A 31 1.75 -8.50 -9.11
C LEU A 31 1.73 -8.50 -10.65
N ASN A 32 1.18 -7.45 -11.26
CA ASN A 32 1.24 -7.29 -12.72
C ASN A 32 2.69 -7.16 -13.22
N MET A 33 3.53 -6.36 -12.54
CA MET A 33 4.95 -6.23 -12.89
C MET A 33 5.70 -7.56 -12.73
N LEU A 34 5.48 -8.27 -11.62
CA LEU A 34 6.10 -9.57 -11.37
C LEU A 34 5.67 -10.63 -12.39
N THR A 35 4.37 -10.66 -12.72
CA THR A 35 3.82 -11.55 -13.74
C THR A 35 4.46 -11.26 -15.10
N LYS A 36 4.57 -9.99 -15.49
CA LYS A 36 5.25 -9.58 -16.72
C LYS A 36 6.71 -10.01 -16.76
N GLU A 37 7.45 -9.84 -15.67
CA GLU A 37 8.87 -10.25 -15.57
C GLU A 37 9.02 -11.77 -15.66
N MET A 38 8.14 -12.54 -15.01
CA MET A 38 8.10 -13.99 -15.14
C MET A 38 7.85 -14.44 -16.59
N PHE A 39 6.89 -13.82 -17.29
CA PHE A 39 6.65 -14.10 -18.70
C PHE A 39 7.80 -13.65 -19.61
N ALA A 40 8.46 -12.53 -19.30
CA ALA A 40 9.61 -12.03 -20.05
C ALA A 40 10.81 -12.99 -19.92
N THR A 41 11.10 -13.46 -18.70
CA THR A 41 12.16 -14.45 -18.43
C THR A 41 11.92 -15.75 -19.17
N VAL A 42 10.66 -16.20 -19.27
CA VAL A 42 10.28 -17.39 -20.04
C VAL A 42 10.55 -17.23 -21.54
N LYS A 43 10.48 -16.02 -22.10
CA LYS A 43 10.70 -15.77 -23.52
C LYS A 43 12.18 -15.61 -23.90
N SER A 44 13.08 -15.44 -22.94
CA SER A 44 14.51 -15.18 -23.20
C SER A 44 15.35 -16.42 -23.52
N ASP A 45 14.80 -17.62 -23.49
CA ASP A 45 15.47 -18.78 -24.09
C ASP A 45 15.25 -18.80 -25.61
N GLU A 46 15.98 -17.95 -26.34
CA GLU A 46 16.14 -18.10 -27.80
C GLU A 46 16.80 -19.45 -28.18
N ASN A 47 17.30 -20.21 -27.19
CA ASN A 47 17.79 -21.58 -27.33
C ASN A 47 16.76 -22.68 -26.97
N PHE A 48 15.58 -22.36 -26.40
CA PHE A 48 14.46 -23.31 -26.30
C PHE A 48 13.62 -23.24 -27.58
N GLY A 49 14.20 -23.76 -28.67
CA GLY A 49 13.37 -24.15 -29.81
C GLY A 49 12.38 -25.25 -29.38
N GLY A 50 11.09 -25.07 -29.69
CA GLY A 50 10.23 -26.22 -29.98
C GLY A 50 8.88 -26.36 -29.25
N GLY A 51 8.45 -25.42 -28.42
CA GLY A 51 7.10 -25.46 -27.85
C GLY A 51 6.07 -24.84 -28.77
N GLY A 52 5.40 -25.64 -29.62
CA GLY A 52 4.34 -25.14 -30.50
C GLY A 52 3.23 -24.39 -29.75
N PHE A 53 2.31 -23.73 -30.47
CA PHE A 53 1.19 -22.91 -29.94
C PHE A 53 0.45 -23.52 -28.72
N GLY A 54 0.35 -24.85 -28.65
CA GLY A 54 -0.24 -25.56 -27.51
C GLY A 54 0.53 -25.43 -26.19
N GLU A 55 1.87 -25.36 -26.22
CA GLU A 55 2.69 -25.17 -25.02
C GLU A 55 2.58 -23.73 -24.51
N GLU A 56 2.65 -22.73 -25.41
CA GLU A 56 2.44 -21.32 -25.04
C GLU A 56 1.05 -21.10 -24.42
N THR A 57 0.02 -21.73 -25.00
CA THR A 57 -1.36 -21.68 -24.48
C THR A 57 -1.46 -22.32 -23.09
N TRP A 58 -0.93 -23.53 -22.91
CA TRP A 58 -0.98 -24.23 -21.61
C TRP A 58 -0.18 -23.50 -20.53
N ARG A 59 0.99 -22.95 -20.88
CA ARG A 59 1.81 -22.13 -19.96
C ARG A 59 1.09 -20.85 -19.56
N SER A 60 0.42 -20.20 -20.51
CA SER A 60 -0.38 -18.99 -20.22
C SER A 60 -1.54 -19.33 -19.29
N MET A 61 -2.27 -20.41 -19.54
CA MET A 61 -3.34 -20.89 -18.65
C MET A 61 -2.82 -21.25 -17.25
N GLN A 62 -1.67 -21.92 -17.13
CA GLN A 62 -1.06 -22.21 -15.83
C GLN A 62 -0.66 -20.94 -15.09
N ALA A 63 -0.05 -19.98 -15.77
CA ALA A 63 0.35 -18.71 -15.19
C ALA A 63 -0.88 -17.90 -14.74
N GLU A 64 -1.95 -17.88 -15.52
CA GLU A 64 -3.24 -17.28 -15.13
C GLU A 64 -3.83 -17.95 -13.89
N GLN A 65 -3.83 -19.29 -13.82
CA GLN A 65 -4.32 -20.01 -12.63
C GLN A 65 -3.47 -19.76 -11.39
N LEU A 66 -2.14 -19.68 -11.56
CA LEU A 66 -1.22 -19.34 -10.46
C LEU A 66 -1.46 -17.91 -9.97
N ALA A 67 -1.58 -16.95 -10.88
CA ALA A 67 -1.88 -15.55 -10.55
C ALA A 67 -3.24 -15.42 -9.85
N ASN A 68 -4.27 -16.11 -10.35
CA ASN A 68 -5.60 -16.14 -9.74
C ASN A 68 -5.59 -16.79 -8.35
N SER A 69 -4.81 -17.88 -8.16
CA SER A 69 -4.66 -18.54 -6.86
C SER A 69 -3.99 -17.61 -5.83
N ILE A 70 -2.99 -16.84 -6.26
CA ILE A 70 -2.30 -15.86 -5.42
C ILE A 70 -3.27 -14.73 -5.05
N ALA A 71 -3.98 -14.15 -6.02
CA ALA A 71 -4.96 -13.09 -5.77
C ALA A 71 -6.12 -13.57 -4.88
N SER A 72 -6.68 -14.75 -5.15
CA SER A 72 -7.80 -15.35 -4.40
C SER A 72 -7.45 -15.68 -2.95
N SER A 73 -6.18 -15.94 -2.65
CA SER A 73 -5.73 -16.25 -1.29
C SER A 73 -5.51 -14.99 -0.44
N GLY A 74 -5.85 -13.81 -0.96
CA GLY A 74 -5.61 -12.53 -0.31
C GLY A 74 -4.34 -11.82 -0.78
N GLY A 75 -3.82 -12.16 -1.96
CA GLY A 75 -2.58 -11.60 -2.48
C GLY A 75 -1.34 -12.29 -1.91
N VAL A 76 -0.20 -11.60 -1.98
CA VAL A 76 1.08 -12.05 -1.39
C VAL A 76 1.22 -11.52 0.05
N GLY A 77 0.30 -10.65 0.49
CA GLY A 77 0.32 -10.01 1.80
C GLY A 77 1.11 -8.70 1.82
N ILE A 78 1.51 -8.18 0.65
CA ILE A 78 2.29 -6.94 0.55
C ILE A 78 1.42 -5.75 0.97
N ALA A 79 0.11 -5.82 0.75
CA ALA A 79 -0.82 -4.77 1.18
C ALA A 79 -0.80 -4.57 2.71
N ASP A 80 -0.65 -5.62 3.52
CA ASP A 80 -0.60 -5.51 4.99
C ASP A 80 0.70 -4.82 5.46
N ASP A 81 1.84 -5.21 4.89
CA ASP A 81 3.14 -4.58 5.17
C ASP A 81 3.16 -3.10 4.75
N LEU A 82 2.55 -2.79 3.60
CA LEU A 82 2.43 -1.43 3.12
C LEU A 82 1.50 -0.60 4.01
N MET A 83 0.41 -1.18 4.48
CA MET A 83 -0.53 -0.52 5.40
C MET A 83 0.16 -0.15 6.72
N SER A 84 1.01 -1.02 7.28
CA SER A 84 1.82 -0.73 8.46
C SER A 84 2.74 0.49 8.23
N GLN A 85 3.41 0.55 7.09
CA GLN A 85 4.29 1.68 6.72
C GLN A 85 3.49 2.97 6.50
N MET A 86 2.33 2.89 5.85
CA MET A 86 1.46 4.05 5.65
C MET A 86 0.95 4.60 7.00
N ILE A 87 0.57 3.74 7.95
CA ILE A 87 0.19 4.16 9.30
C ILE A 87 1.36 4.85 9.99
N ALA A 88 2.54 4.24 10.00
CA ALA A 88 3.73 4.82 10.63
C ALA A 88 4.08 6.20 10.04
N SER A 89 3.98 6.36 8.71
CA SER A 89 4.22 7.64 8.05
C SER A 89 3.17 8.70 8.40
N GLN A 90 1.90 8.30 8.52
CA GLN A 90 0.79 9.18 8.88
C GLN A 90 0.91 9.64 10.34
N GLU A 91 1.35 8.75 11.24
CA GLU A 91 1.64 9.07 12.63
C GLU A 91 2.84 10.03 12.75
N ALA A 92 3.93 9.80 12.02
CA ALA A 92 5.07 10.71 11.98
C ALA A 92 4.71 12.10 11.43
N ALA A 93 3.88 12.15 10.38
CA ALA A 93 3.36 13.40 9.82
C ALA A 93 2.43 14.13 10.80
N ASN A 94 1.62 13.41 11.58
CA ASN A 94 0.77 14.00 12.60
C ASN A 94 1.57 14.49 13.81
N ALA A 95 2.59 13.75 14.25
CA ALA A 95 3.47 14.12 15.35
C ALA A 95 4.26 15.41 15.02
N SER A 96 4.77 15.52 13.79
CA SER A 96 5.45 16.74 13.32
C SER A 96 4.50 17.95 13.20
N ARG A 97 3.24 17.73 12.80
CA ARG A 97 2.20 18.77 12.82
C ARG A 97 1.87 19.24 14.24
N ALA A 98 1.73 18.32 15.19
CA ALA A 98 1.45 18.64 16.59
C ALA A 98 2.61 19.42 17.24
N ALA A 99 3.86 19.05 16.94
CA ALA A 99 5.04 19.78 17.41
C ALA A 99 5.11 21.21 16.86
N ASN A 100 4.68 21.43 15.61
CA ASN A 100 4.72 22.76 14.99
C ASN A 100 3.64 23.71 15.55
N SER A 101 2.49 23.17 15.97
CA SER A 101 1.44 23.96 16.64
C SER A 101 1.82 24.44 18.04
N TYR A 102 2.73 23.76 18.74
CA TYR A 102 3.26 24.23 20.03
C TYR A 102 4.13 25.48 19.88
N ASN A 103 4.90 25.58 18.79
CA ASN A 103 5.78 26.73 18.54
C ASN A 103 5.05 28.00 18.10
N ASN A 104 3.76 27.92 17.76
CA ASN A 104 2.97 29.06 17.28
C ASN A 104 1.92 29.55 18.29
N ILE A 105 2.12 29.30 19.59
CA ILE A 105 1.33 29.96 20.63
C ILE A 105 1.78 31.43 20.66
N PRO A 106 0.97 32.42 20.22
CA PRO A 106 1.33 33.81 20.44
C PRO A 106 1.44 34.00 21.94
N SER A 107 2.60 34.52 22.37
CA SER A 107 2.81 35.02 23.74
C SER A 107 1.83 36.16 23.98
N ALA A 108 0.57 35.84 24.26
CA ALA A 108 -0.45 36.76 24.71
C ALA A 108 0.07 37.32 26.04
N GLY A 109 0.52 38.57 25.99
CA GLY A 109 1.18 39.27 27.07
C GLY A 109 0.44 39.06 28.39
N VAL A 110 1.04 38.24 29.24
CA VAL A 110 0.71 38.15 30.65
C VAL A 110 1.22 39.43 31.30
N TYR A 111 0.41 40.48 31.29
CA TYR A 111 0.50 41.54 32.30
C TYR A 111 -0.93 41.97 32.66
N GLY A 112 -1.52 41.21 33.59
CA GLY A 112 -2.55 41.77 34.46
C GLY A 112 -1.91 42.83 35.36
N LYS A 113 -2.47 44.04 35.33
CA LYS A 113 -3.20 44.76 36.39
C LYS A 113 -3.88 45.97 35.75
#